data_AF-A0A7C4JK68-F1
#
_entry.id   AF-A0A7C4JK68-F1
#
_cell.length_a   1.000
_cell.length_b   1.000
_cell.length_c   1.000
_cell.angle_alpha   90.00
_cell.angle_beta   90.00
_cell.angle_gamma   90.00
#
_symmetry.space_group_name_H-M   'P 1'
#
loop_
_entity.id
_entity.type
_entity.pdbx_description
1 polymer ?
#
loop_
_entity_poly.entity_id
_entity_poly.type
_entity_poly.pdbx_seq_one_letter_code
_entity_poly.pdbx_strand_id
1 'polypeptide(L)'
;MIKYAIPPIVTLAITAIVLASVFAYYPLTITVSPTAPGVVFETGSNAGNPDIGTGKTITVNIGANKTSASITIHPTYQENYYRDVLRITNGDDNAMNVYIVFTSLSNTLPAGSVVKLFVYEGTNKVIKELDITNPAINQPISIGSMAAGKTWQIDFYVYIPEDKSIREASYKAEAKLVYTPSAETPPTNLSGGG
;
A
#
# COMPACT_ATOMS: atom_id res chain seq x y z
N MET A 1 -96.37 -26.04 8.08
CA MET A 1 -95.87 -24.77 7.51
C MET A 1 -94.58 -24.42 8.25
N ILE A 2 -93.41 -24.64 7.64
CA ILE A 2 -92.10 -24.23 8.16
C ILE A 2 -91.38 -23.52 7.01
N LYS A 3 -90.80 -22.35 7.27
CA LYS A 3 -89.68 -21.76 6.52
C LYS A 3 -88.97 -20.71 7.39
N TYR A 4 -87.67 -20.94 7.64
CA TYR A 4 -86.73 -20.06 8.34
C TYR A 4 -86.11 -19.03 7.40
N ALA A 5 -85.67 -17.87 7.92
CA ALA A 5 -84.67 -16.96 7.34
C ALA A 5 -84.08 -16.09 8.47
N ILE A 6 -82.94 -16.44 9.10
CA ILE A 6 -81.50 -16.16 8.82
C ILE A 6 -81.13 -14.65 8.82
N PRO A 7 -80.23 -14.17 9.72
CA PRO A 7 -79.75 -12.78 9.74
C PRO A 7 -78.48 -12.62 8.88
N PRO A 8 -78.25 -11.48 8.21
CA PRO A 8 -76.93 -11.20 7.64
C PRO A 8 -76.06 -10.39 8.61
N ILE A 9 -75.05 -11.07 9.11
CA ILE A 9 -73.82 -10.50 9.67
C ILE A 9 -73.09 -9.78 8.53
N VAL A 10 -72.79 -8.49 8.68
CA VAL A 10 -71.87 -7.76 7.78
C VAL A 10 -70.48 -7.85 8.38
N THR A 11 -69.70 -8.84 7.94
CA THR A 11 -68.26 -8.91 8.27
C THR A 11 -67.46 -8.17 7.20
N LEU A 12 -66.72 -7.17 7.65
CA LEU A 12 -65.78 -6.36 6.90
C LEU A 12 -64.66 -7.25 6.30
N ALA A 13 -64.53 -7.29 4.97
CA ALA A 13 -63.36 -7.88 4.32
C ALA A 13 -62.47 -6.78 3.77
N ILE A 14 -61.52 -6.32 4.59
CA ILE A 14 -60.40 -5.50 4.12
C ILE A 14 -59.47 -6.47 3.37
N THR A 15 -59.47 -6.39 2.04
CA THR A 15 -58.52 -7.14 1.22
C THR A 15 -57.11 -6.61 1.47
N ALA A 16 -56.36 -7.27 2.33
CA ALA A 16 -54.93 -7.05 2.45
C ALA A 16 -54.23 -7.66 1.22
N ILE A 17 -53.81 -6.81 0.28
CA ILE A 17 -52.90 -7.24 -0.79
C ILE A 17 -51.51 -7.34 -0.15
N VAL A 18 -51.09 -8.56 0.20
CA VAL A 18 -49.72 -8.82 0.60
C VAL A 18 -48.91 -9.03 -0.67
N LEU A 19 -48.16 -8.02 -1.10
CA LEU A 19 -47.11 -8.22 -2.11
C LEU A 19 -46.01 -9.06 -1.46
N ALA A 20 -46.05 -10.38 -1.68
CA ALA A 20 -44.97 -11.27 -1.30
C ALA A 20 -43.77 -11.00 -2.22
N SER A 21 -42.79 -10.21 -1.76
CA SER A 21 -41.48 -10.21 -2.39
C SER A 21 -40.82 -11.56 -2.12
N VAL A 22 -40.75 -12.41 -3.16
CA VAL A 22 -40.07 -13.70 -3.09
C VAL A 22 -38.57 -13.47 -3.23
N PHE A 23 -37.82 -13.76 -2.17
CA PHE A 23 -36.36 -13.79 -2.21
C PHE A 23 -35.90 -15.26 -2.21
N ALA A 24 -35.09 -15.63 -3.21
CA ALA A 24 -34.44 -16.93 -3.27
C ALA A 24 -33.01 -16.82 -2.72
N TYR A 25 -32.63 -17.73 -1.84
CA TYR A 25 -31.30 -17.77 -1.24
C TYR A 25 -30.61 -19.07 -1.66
N TYR A 26 -29.47 -18.94 -2.34
CA TYR A 26 -28.60 -20.07 -2.67
C TYR A 26 -27.41 -20.07 -1.72
N PRO A 27 -27.03 -21.23 -1.14
CA PRO A 27 -25.86 -21.31 -0.28
C PRO A 27 -24.59 -21.06 -1.10
N LEU A 28 -23.73 -20.16 -0.60
CA LEU A 28 -22.40 -19.86 -1.14
C LEU A 28 -21.37 -20.15 -0.05
N THR A 29 -20.34 -20.93 -0.38
CA THR A 29 -19.18 -21.14 0.50
C THR A 29 -17.97 -20.41 -0.08
N ILE A 30 -17.34 -19.56 0.73
CA ILE A 30 -16.09 -18.87 0.39
C ILE A 30 -15.00 -19.42 1.30
N THR A 31 -13.93 -19.94 0.71
CA THR A 31 -12.73 -20.37 1.44
C THR A 31 -11.61 -19.38 1.18
N VAL A 32 -10.97 -18.90 2.26
CA VAL A 32 -9.80 -18.01 2.19
C VAL A 32 -8.62 -18.73 2.83
N SER A 33 -7.55 -18.94 2.07
CA SER A 33 -6.31 -19.59 2.51
C SER A 33 -5.13 -18.64 2.28
N PRO A 34 -4.72 -17.85 3.28
CA PRO A 34 -3.61 -16.90 3.14
C PRO A 34 -2.27 -17.60 2.87
N THR A 35 -1.38 -16.92 2.16
CA THR A 35 0.01 -17.35 1.92
C THR A 35 0.99 -16.31 2.45
N ALA A 36 2.25 -16.70 2.64
CA ALA A 36 3.32 -15.79 3.01
C ALA A 36 3.54 -14.71 1.93
N PRO A 37 3.96 -13.48 2.29
CA PRO A 37 4.20 -12.43 1.32
C PRO A 37 5.43 -12.75 0.45
N GLY A 38 5.25 -12.72 -0.88
CA GLY A 38 6.34 -12.94 -1.83
C GLY A 38 7.34 -11.78 -1.90
N VAL A 39 6.89 -10.54 -1.69
CA VAL A 39 7.76 -9.35 -1.61
C VAL A 39 7.70 -8.78 -0.19
N VAL A 40 8.88 -8.57 0.40
CA VAL A 40 9.05 -8.17 1.80
C VAL A 40 10.02 -6.99 1.95
N PHE A 41 9.89 -6.28 3.07
CA PHE A 41 10.87 -5.29 3.50
C PHE A 41 11.97 -5.90 4.35
N GLU A 42 13.19 -5.38 4.20
CA GLU A 42 14.33 -5.72 5.04
C GLU A 42 15.11 -4.43 5.39
N THR A 43 15.86 -4.47 6.49
CA THR A 43 16.74 -3.36 6.86
C THR A 43 17.91 -3.26 5.89
N GLY A 44 18.25 -2.04 5.47
CA GLY A 44 19.51 -1.79 4.76
C GLY A 44 20.71 -1.78 5.71
N SER A 45 21.93 -1.79 5.17
CA SER A 45 23.16 -1.86 5.98
C SER A 45 23.42 -0.62 6.84
N ASN A 46 22.78 0.51 6.55
CA ASN A 46 22.87 1.71 7.38
C ASN A 46 21.76 1.85 8.42
N ALA A 47 20.77 0.96 8.43
CA ALA A 47 19.77 0.97 9.49
C ALA A 47 20.43 0.68 10.85
N GLY A 48 20.10 1.49 11.86
CA GLY A 48 20.65 1.40 13.21
C GLY A 48 22.00 2.08 13.41
N ASN A 49 22.66 2.54 12.34
CA ASN A 49 23.92 3.28 12.46
C ASN A 49 23.69 4.72 12.93
N PRO A 50 24.75 5.38 13.46
CA PRO A 50 24.68 6.79 13.85
C PRO A 50 24.16 7.69 12.71
N ASP A 51 23.32 8.65 13.06
CA ASP A 51 22.79 9.69 12.19
C ASP A 51 23.39 11.06 12.60
N ILE A 52 23.10 12.09 11.82
CA ILE A 52 23.52 13.46 12.08
C ILE A 52 22.85 13.95 13.38
N GLY A 53 23.69 14.46 14.30
CA GLY A 53 23.28 14.95 15.61
C GLY A 53 23.54 13.95 16.74
N THR A 54 23.89 14.49 17.91
CA THR A 54 24.26 13.67 19.08
C THR A 54 23.13 12.72 19.49
N GLY A 55 23.44 11.42 19.56
CA GLY A 55 22.50 10.38 20.02
C GLY A 55 21.41 10.01 19.01
N LYS A 56 21.52 10.45 17.75
CA LYS A 56 20.59 10.09 16.68
C LYS A 56 21.07 8.85 15.92
N THR A 57 20.11 8.06 15.44
CA THR A 57 20.35 6.87 14.62
C THR A 57 19.37 6.82 13.46
N ILE A 58 19.83 6.29 12.33
CA ILE A 58 18.97 6.00 11.18
C ILE A 58 18.05 4.87 11.61
N THR A 59 16.78 5.18 11.83
CA THR A 59 15.85 4.21 12.43
C THR A 59 15.01 3.57 11.34
N VAL A 60 15.03 2.25 11.26
CA VAL A 60 14.16 1.47 10.37
C VAL A 60 13.49 0.38 11.19
N ASN A 61 12.17 0.45 11.31
CA ASN A 61 11.39 -0.59 11.96
C ASN A 61 10.63 -1.39 10.91
N ILE A 62 10.83 -2.70 10.90
CA ILE A 62 10.12 -3.63 10.03
C ILE A 62 9.07 -4.36 10.86
N GLY A 63 7.83 -4.43 10.35
CA GLY A 63 6.75 -5.17 11.01
C GLY A 63 7.06 -6.66 11.12
N ALA A 64 6.41 -7.36 12.06
CA ALA A 64 6.71 -8.76 12.36
C ALA A 64 6.66 -9.71 11.13
N ASN A 65 5.75 -9.45 10.19
CA ASN A 65 5.60 -10.22 8.96
C ASN A 65 6.33 -9.61 7.75
N LYS A 66 7.20 -8.61 7.98
CA LYS A 66 7.95 -7.88 6.95
C LYS A 66 7.12 -7.17 5.87
N THR A 67 5.83 -6.95 6.10
CA THR A 67 4.90 -6.28 5.17
C THR A 67 4.68 -4.79 5.45
N SER A 68 5.37 -4.24 6.44
CA SER A 68 5.34 -2.81 6.77
C SER A 68 6.73 -2.34 7.20
N ALA A 69 7.07 -1.10 6.86
CA ALA A 69 8.30 -0.46 7.28
C ALA A 69 8.03 0.99 7.72
N SER A 70 8.78 1.48 8.70
CA SER A 70 8.86 2.90 9.04
C SER A 70 10.32 3.34 9.07
N ILE A 71 10.61 4.51 8.49
CA ILE A 71 11.96 5.06 8.41
C ILE A 71 11.99 6.42 9.10
N THR A 72 13.06 6.71 9.84
CA THR A 72 13.34 8.03 10.41
C THR A 72 14.81 8.36 10.23
N ILE A 73 15.06 9.50 9.58
CA ILE A 73 16.37 10.09 9.30
C ILE A 73 16.35 11.57 9.73
N HIS A 74 17.51 12.13 10.06
CA HIS A 74 17.64 13.48 10.63
C HIS A 74 18.55 14.38 9.78
N PRO A 75 18.13 14.77 8.56
CA PRO A 75 18.94 15.61 7.69
C PRO A 75 19.18 16.99 8.31
N THR A 76 20.30 17.61 7.93
CA THR A 76 20.59 19.02 8.23
C THR A 76 20.46 19.89 6.98
N TYR A 77 20.98 21.12 7.03
CA TYR A 77 21.12 21.99 5.86
C TYR A 77 21.95 21.34 4.76
N GLN A 78 21.81 21.90 3.55
CA GLN A 78 22.49 21.48 2.34
C GLN A 78 22.20 20.01 2.01
N GLU A 79 23.11 19.35 1.30
CA GLU A 79 22.91 18.00 0.79
C GLU A 79 23.22 16.93 1.85
N ASN A 80 22.26 16.04 2.05
CA ASN A 80 22.37 14.92 2.98
C ASN A 80 22.00 13.65 2.22
N TYR A 81 22.88 12.65 2.24
CA TYR A 81 22.69 11.41 1.52
C TYR A 81 22.74 10.20 2.44
N TYR A 82 21.64 9.45 2.46
CA TYR A 82 21.43 8.27 3.29
C TYR A 82 21.41 7.03 2.41
N ARG A 83 22.53 6.31 2.40
CA ARG A 83 22.70 5.09 1.60
C ARG A 83 22.12 3.88 2.29
N ASP A 84 21.58 2.95 1.53
CA ASP A 84 21.16 1.61 1.96
C ASP A 84 20.42 1.62 3.30
N VAL A 85 19.32 2.36 3.33
CA VAL A 85 18.48 2.53 4.54
C VAL A 85 17.45 1.41 4.63
N LEU A 86 16.74 1.15 3.54
CA LEU A 86 15.71 0.12 3.44
C LEU A 86 16.02 -0.78 2.25
N ARG A 87 15.60 -2.05 2.31
CA ARG A 87 15.64 -2.98 1.20
C ARG A 87 14.27 -3.57 0.93
N ILE A 88 14.03 -3.90 -0.34
CA ILE A 88 12.84 -4.62 -0.81
C ILE A 88 13.34 -5.90 -1.47
N THR A 89 12.88 -7.05 -0.99
CA THR A 89 13.34 -8.36 -1.45
C THR A 89 12.16 -9.15 -2.02
N ASN A 90 12.32 -9.72 -3.21
CA ASN A 90 11.41 -10.70 -3.77
C ASN A 90 11.90 -12.10 -3.37
N GLY A 91 11.22 -12.71 -2.41
CA GLY A 91 11.46 -14.08 -1.94
C GLY A 91 10.57 -15.13 -2.62
N ASP A 92 9.74 -14.73 -3.57
CA ASP A 92 8.95 -15.65 -4.41
C ASP A 92 9.83 -16.31 -5.48
N ASP A 93 9.32 -17.39 -6.08
CA ASP A 93 9.94 -18.09 -7.21
C ASP A 93 9.71 -17.36 -8.55
N ASN A 94 8.73 -16.44 -8.58
CA ASN A 94 8.37 -15.67 -9.77
C ASN A 94 8.90 -14.25 -9.71
N ALA A 95 9.16 -13.67 -10.89
CA ALA A 95 9.42 -12.24 -10.98
C ALA A 95 8.14 -11.43 -10.64
N MET A 96 8.33 -10.28 -10.00
CA MET A 96 7.24 -9.44 -9.49
C MET A 96 7.38 -8.01 -10.03
N ASN A 97 6.30 -7.44 -10.54
CA ASN A 97 6.23 -6.00 -10.84
C ASN A 97 5.94 -5.25 -9.54
N VAL A 98 6.75 -4.23 -9.24
CA VAL A 98 6.72 -3.50 -7.96
C VAL A 98 6.40 -2.03 -8.18
N TYR A 99 5.51 -1.50 -7.34
CA TYR A 99 5.01 -0.14 -7.39
C TYR A 99 5.02 0.48 -5.98
N ILE A 100 5.14 1.80 -5.93
CA ILE A 100 4.92 2.59 -4.72
C ILE A 100 3.69 3.49 -4.94
N VAL A 101 2.82 3.56 -3.94
CA VAL A 101 1.64 4.45 -3.94
C VAL A 101 1.71 5.32 -2.69
N PHE A 102 1.95 6.62 -2.84
CA PHE A 102 1.88 7.55 -1.71
C PHE A 102 0.42 7.79 -1.32
N THR A 103 0.09 7.77 -0.04
CA THR A 103 -1.29 7.87 0.47
C THR A 103 -1.54 9.13 1.27
N SER A 104 -0.50 9.70 1.89
CA SER A 104 -0.58 10.97 2.59
C SER A 104 0.78 11.67 2.60
N LEU A 105 0.75 12.99 2.75
CA LEU A 105 1.93 13.84 2.89
C LEU A 105 1.65 14.93 3.92
N SER A 106 2.59 15.13 4.83
CA SER A 106 2.72 16.32 5.68
C SER A 106 4.13 16.87 5.48
N ASN A 107 4.23 18.03 4.86
CA ASN A 107 5.51 18.65 4.52
C ASN A 107 5.51 20.11 4.99
N THR A 108 6.34 20.41 5.98
CA THR A 108 6.62 21.76 6.49
C THR A 108 8.09 22.15 6.29
N LEU A 109 8.80 21.47 5.39
CA LEU A 109 10.17 21.85 5.03
C LEU A 109 10.19 23.24 4.40
N PRO A 110 11.29 24.01 4.58
CA PRO A 110 11.43 25.30 3.93
C PRO A 110 11.30 25.23 2.41
N ALA A 111 10.72 26.27 1.81
CA ALA A 111 10.63 26.36 0.35
C ALA A 111 12.01 26.23 -0.30
N GLY A 112 12.10 25.41 -1.36
CA GLY A 112 13.37 25.06 -2.02
C GLY A 112 14.01 23.77 -1.49
N SER A 113 13.49 23.19 -0.41
CA SER A 113 13.92 21.85 0.02
C SER A 113 13.51 20.78 -0.97
N VAL A 114 14.30 19.71 -1.05
CA VAL A 114 14.07 18.57 -1.93
C VAL A 114 14.22 17.28 -1.13
N VAL A 115 13.32 16.33 -1.33
CA VAL A 115 13.42 14.97 -0.80
C VAL A 115 13.29 13.99 -1.95
N LYS A 116 14.29 13.14 -2.13
CA LYS A 116 14.30 12.10 -3.18
C LYS A 116 14.51 10.73 -2.59
N LEU A 117 13.89 9.75 -3.23
CA LEU A 117 14.12 8.33 -3.01
C LEU A 117 14.78 7.74 -4.25
N PHE A 118 15.84 6.98 -4.06
CA PHE A 118 16.51 6.23 -5.12
C PHE A 118 16.35 4.73 -4.87
N VAL A 119 16.04 4.00 -5.94
CA VAL A 119 15.99 2.53 -5.94
C VAL A 119 17.15 2.02 -6.75
N TYR A 120 17.96 1.18 -6.13
CA TYR A 120 19.13 0.55 -6.73
C TYR A 120 18.93 -0.96 -6.92
N GLU A 121 19.37 -1.46 -8.07
CA GLU A 121 19.57 -2.88 -8.31
C GLU A 121 21.06 -3.20 -8.24
N GLY A 122 21.49 -3.88 -7.17
CA GLY A 122 22.92 -4.05 -6.88
C GLY A 122 23.61 -2.73 -6.52
N THR A 123 24.94 -2.69 -6.59
CA THR A 123 25.73 -1.63 -5.94
C THR A 123 25.63 -0.25 -6.58
N ASN A 124 25.49 -0.15 -7.92
CA ASN A 124 25.67 1.13 -8.63
C ASN A 124 24.64 1.39 -9.75
N LYS A 125 23.56 0.59 -9.87
CA LYS A 125 22.55 0.77 -10.90
C LYS A 125 21.29 1.38 -10.30
N VAL A 126 21.11 2.68 -10.46
CA VAL A 126 19.82 3.34 -10.18
C VAL A 126 18.81 2.83 -11.20
N ILE A 127 17.74 2.19 -10.71
CA ILE A 127 16.61 1.77 -11.56
C ILE A 127 15.43 2.74 -11.43
N LYS A 128 15.39 3.52 -10.34
CA LYS A 128 14.38 4.56 -10.16
C LYS A 128 14.92 5.71 -9.30
N GLU A 129 14.66 6.92 -9.75
CA GLU A 129 14.74 8.15 -8.94
C GLU A 129 13.32 8.70 -8.82
N LEU A 130 12.90 9.01 -7.60
CA LEU A 130 11.61 9.62 -7.29
C LEU A 130 11.83 10.91 -6.53
N ASP A 131 11.36 12.03 -7.08
CA ASP A 131 11.14 13.24 -6.28
C ASP A 131 9.89 13.02 -5.44
N ILE A 132 10.09 12.94 -4.13
CA ILE A 132 9.04 12.72 -3.13
C ILE A 132 8.83 13.99 -2.30
N THR A 133 9.35 15.14 -2.70
CA THR A 133 9.09 16.40 -2.00
C THR A 133 7.59 16.69 -1.95
N ASN A 134 6.90 16.43 -3.07
CA ASN A 134 5.45 16.56 -3.24
C ASN A 134 4.92 15.48 -4.21
N PRO A 135 4.84 14.20 -3.80
CA PRO A 135 4.45 13.12 -4.69
C PRO A 135 2.97 13.17 -5.05
N ALA A 136 2.62 12.59 -6.20
CA ALA A 136 1.22 12.32 -6.53
C ALA A 136 0.62 11.31 -5.54
N ILE A 137 -0.48 11.68 -4.88
CA ILE A 137 -1.17 10.84 -3.91
C ILE A 137 -2.16 9.91 -4.60
N ASN A 138 -2.24 8.66 -4.13
CA ASN A 138 -3.09 7.58 -4.61
C ASN A 138 -2.87 7.20 -6.09
N GLN A 139 -1.68 7.49 -6.63
CA GLN A 139 -1.30 7.05 -7.98
C GLN A 139 -0.14 6.04 -7.90
N PRO A 140 -0.27 4.84 -8.49
CA PRO A 140 0.81 3.88 -8.57
C PRO A 140 1.98 4.39 -9.41
N ILE A 141 3.16 4.42 -8.81
CA ILE A 141 4.41 4.71 -9.48
C ILE A 141 5.14 3.38 -9.68
N SER A 142 5.29 2.98 -10.95
CA SER A 142 6.06 1.79 -11.30
C SER A 142 7.53 2.00 -10.98
N ILE A 143 8.09 1.09 -10.19
CA ILE A 143 9.52 1.01 -9.90
C ILE A 143 10.20 0.13 -10.96
N GLY A 144 9.64 -1.04 -11.24
CA GLY A 144 10.14 -1.97 -12.23
C GLY A 144 9.70 -3.41 -11.98
N SER A 145 10.35 -4.35 -12.66
CA SER A 145 10.18 -5.79 -12.45
C SER A 145 11.38 -6.35 -11.70
N MET A 146 11.14 -7.02 -10.57
CA MET A 146 12.15 -7.62 -9.71
C MET A 146 12.14 -9.13 -9.91
N ALA A 147 13.24 -9.69 -10.40
CA ALA A 147 13.38 -11.14 -10.55
C ALA A 147 13.34 -11.88 -9.19
N ALA A 148 13.03 -13.16 -9.22
CA ALA A 148 13.03 -14.04 -8.05
C ALA A 148 14.38 -14.00 -7.32
N GLY A 149 14.34 -13.97 -5.98
CA GLY A 149 15.51 -13.92 -5.11
C GLY A 149 16.35 -12.64 -5.20
N LYS A 150 15.85 -11.59 -5.87
CA LYS A 150 16.55 -10.29 -5.96
C LYS A 150 16.13 -9.34 -4.86
N THR A 151 17.03 -8.40 -4.58
CA THR A 151 16.86 -7.35 -3.59
C THR A 151 17.19 -6.02 -4.23
N TRP A 152 16.33 -5.04 -4.00
CA TRP A 152 16.61 -3.65 -4.30
C TRP A 152 16.94 -2.88 -3.03
N GLN A 153 17.90 -1.98 -3.16
CA GLN A 153 18.34 -1.06 -2.12
C GLN A 153 17.62 0.28 -2.27
N ILE A 154 17.22 0.87 -1.15
CA ILE A 154 16.58 2.18 -1.09
C ILE A 154 17.50 3.19 -0.39
N ASP A 155 17.80 4.26 -1.10
CA ASP A 155 18.59 5.41 -0.61
C ASP A 155 17.70 6.65 -0.55
N PHE A 156 18.07 7.60 0.32
CA PHE A 156 17.41 8.90 0.43
C PHE A 156 18.40 10.03 0.21
N TYR A 157 17.98 11.04 -0.53
CA TYR A 157 18.66 12.33 -0.64
C TYR A 157 17.73 13.41 -0.09
N VAL A 158 18.28 14.29 0.73
CA VAL A 158 17.58 15.47 1.23
C VAL A 158 18.44 16.70 1.02
N TYR A 159 17.85 17.74 0.44
CA TYR A 159 18.42 19.07 0.37
C TYR A 159 17.54 20.03 1.16
N ILE A 160 18.16 20.85 2.01
CA ILE A 160 17.46 21.93 2.75
C ILE A 160 18.28 23.24 2.58
N PRO A 161 17.68 24.35 2.12
CA PRO A 161 18.38 25.62 1.98
C PRO A 161 18.93 26.14 3.31
N GLU A 162 20.19 26.60 3.30
CA GLU A 162 20.90 27.10 4.50
C GLU A 162 20.35 28.45 5.02
N ASP A 163 19.69 29.23 4.16
CA ASP A 163 19.15 30.55 4.50
C ASP A 163 17.77 30.50 5.18
N LYS A 164 17.28 29.31 5.55
CA LYS A 164 15.95 29.09 6.15
C LYS A 164 16.08 28.40 7.51
N SER A 165 15.09 28.55 8.39
CA SER A 165 15.07 27.87 9.70
C SER A 165 14.45 26.47 9.59
N ILE A 166 15.08 25.46 10.21
CA ILE A 166 14.57 24.08 10.31
C ILE A 166 13.91 23.73 11.66
N ARG A 167 13.84 24.67 12.62
CA ARG A 167 13.47 24.37 14.02
C ARG A 167 12.11 23.67 14.18
N GLU A 168 11.17 23.93 13.28
CA GLU A 168 9.82 23.37 13.28
C GLU A 168 9.49 22.65 11.96
N ALA A 169 10.51 22.44 11.13
CA ALA A 169 10.37 21.77 9.85
C ALA A 169 10.20 20.26 10.07
N SER A 170 9.27 19.66 9.32
CA SER A 170 8.98 18.24 9.38
C SER A 170 8.58 17.74 8.00
N TYR A 171 8.88 16.47 7.74
CA TYR A 171 8.47 15.79 6.52
C TYR A 171 8.02 14.38 6.89
N LYS A 172 6.78 14.06 6.53
CA LYS A 172 6.19 12.73 6.69
C LYS A 172 5.40 12.38 5.44
N ALA A 173 5.83 11.34 4.74
CA ALA A 173 5.06 10.74 3.66
C ALA A 173 4.70 9.31 4.04
N GLU A 174 3.44 8.93 3.80
CA GLU A 174 2.98 7.55 3.95
C GLU A 174 2.82 6.94 2.57
N ALA A 175 3.25 5.70 2.41
CA ALA A 175 3.17 4.99 1.14
C ALA A 175 2.86 3.51 1.33
N LYS A 176 2.31 2.90 0.28
CA LYS A 176 2.08 1.46 0.14
C LYS A 176 3.06 0.91 -0.87
N LEU A 177 3.68 -0.23 -0.54
CA LEU A 177 4.31 -1.09 -1.54
C LEU A 177 3.23 -1.98 -2.15
N VAL A 178 3.16 -2.01 -3.47
CA VAL A 178 2.22 -2.85 -4.22
C VAL A 178 3.04 -3.73 -5.15
N TYR A 179 2.70 -5.01 -5.23
CA TYR A 179 3.35 -5.94 -6.14
C TYR A 179 2.36 -6.91 -6.79
N THR A 180 2.70 -7.39 -7.98
CA THR A 180 1.92 -8.39 -8.73
C THR A 180 2.88 -9.29 -9.52
N PRO A 181 2.56 -10.58 -9.77
CA PRO A 181 3.35 -11.42 -10.68
C PRO A 181 3.61 -10.75 -12.02
N SER A 182 4.84 -10.84 -12.53
CA SER A 182 5.22 -10.18 -13.78
C SER A 182 4.68 -10.88 -15.03
N ALA A 183 4.38 -12.17 -14.92
CA ALA A 183 3.73 -12.96 -15.94
C ALA A 183 2.33 -13.33 -15.43
N GLU A 184 1.29 -12.75 -16.03
CA GLU A 184 -0.07 -13.23 -15.83
C GLU A 184 -0.39 -14.23 -16.95
N THR A 185 -0.77 -15.46 -16.58
CA THR A 185 -1.45 -16.36 -17.53
C THR A 185 -2.95 -16.22 -17.26
N PRO A 186 -3.75 -15.65 -18.18
CA PRO A 186 -5.19 -15.57 -18.00
C PRO A 186 -5.81 -16.97 -17.78
N PRO A 187 -6.92 -17.10 -17.02
CA PRO A 187 -7.61 -18.38 -16.90
C PRO A 187 -8.00 -18.88 -18.29
N THR A 188 -7.51 -20.07 -18.67
CA THR A 188 -7.71 -20.64 -20.01
C THR A 188 -9.09 -21.25 -20.23
N ASN A 189 -9.97 -21.24 -19.22
CA ASN A 189 -11.27 -21.92 -19.29
C ASN A 189 -12.43 -20.94 -19.48
N LEU A 190 -12.51 -20.36 -20.68
CA LEU A 190 -13.80 -19.93 -21.26
C LEU A 190 -14.21 -20.94 -22.33
N SER A 191 -14.29 -22.22 -21.98
CA SER A 191 -15.08 -23.16 -22.80
C SER A 191 -16.55 -22.94 -22.46
N GLY A 192 -17.14 -21.90 -23.05
CA GLY A 192 -18.58 -21.79 -23.20
C GLY A 192 -19.05 -22.89 -24.15
N GLY A 193 -19.25 -24.09 -23.60
CA GLY A 193 -19.99 -25.17 -24.24
C GLY A 193 -21.45 -25.06 -23.84
N GLY A 194 -22.30 -24.71 -24.80
CA GLY A 194 -23.75 -24.64 -24.71
C GLY A 194 -24.33 -24.21 -26.04
#